data_AF-A0A7D4U739-F1
#
_entry.id   AF-A0A7D4U739-F1
#
_cell.length_a   1.000
_cell.length_b   1.000
_cell.length_c   1.000
_cell.angle_alpha   90.00
_cell.angle_beta   90.00
_cell.angle_gamma   90.00
#
_symmetry.space_group_name_H-M   'P 1'
#
loop_
_entity.id
_entity.type
_entity.pdbx_description
1 polymer ?
#
loop_
_entity_poly.entity_id
_entity_poly.type
_entity_poly.pdbx_seq_one_letter_code
_entity_poly.pdbx_strand_id
1 'polypeptide(L)'
;MAKEERIHIRATSEQKQLLARASQIRGRSVSDFVLESAVEEATNALLDQRVFVFSEEDYDAFLTRANDVEKNREVIAGILNVKSPWEG
;
A
#
# COMPACT_ATOMS: atom_id res chain seq x y z
N MET A 1 -1.22 -10.27 -20.20
CA MET A 1 -0.69 -8.92 -20.44
C MET A 1 0.83 -9.04 -20.51
N ALA A 2 1.48 -8.46 -21.51
CA ALA A 2 2.94 -8.54 -21.62
C ALA A 2 3.61 -7.58 -20.61
N LYS A 3 4.75 -7.99 -20.03
CA LYS A 3 5.57 -7.14 -19.13
C LYS A 3 6.42 -6.18 -19.99
N GLU A 4 5.80 -5.12 -20.50
CA GLU A 4 6.45 -4.20 -21.47
C GLU A 4 7.24 -3.07 -20.80
N GLU A 5 6.89 -2.71 -19.57
CA GLU A 5 7.55 -1.65 -18.80
C GLU A 5 8.86 -2.11 -18.14
N ARG A 6 9.87 -1.24 -18.14
CA ARG A 6 11.21 -1.54 -17.60
C ARG A 6 11.49 -0.75 -16.32
N ILE A 7 11.97 -1.45 -15.29
CA ILE A 7 12.43 -0.85 -14.03
C ILE A 7 13.96 -1.02 -13.94
N HIS A 8 14.68 0.09 -13.87
CA HIS A 8 16.14 0.10 -13.71
C HIS A 8 16.53 0.34 -12.25
N ILE A 9 17.14 -0.66 -11.61
CA ILE A 9 17.55 -0.60 -10.19
C ILE A 9 19.07 -0.73 -10.10
N ARG A 10 19.69 0.12 -9.27
CA ARG A 10 21.10 -0.02 -8.88
C ARG A 10 21.20 -0.78 -7.56
N ALA A 11 22.17 -1.68 -7.47
CA ALA A 11 22.45 -2.45 -6.26
C ALA A 11 23.96 -2.62 -6.08
N THR A 12 24.41 -2.74 -4.83
CA THR A 12 25.78 -3.14 -4.52
C THR A 12 25.99 -4.62 -4.85
N SER A 13 27.26 -5.05 -4.93
CA SER A 13 27.60 -6.46 -5.15
C SER A 13 27.03 -7.37 -4.05
N GLU A 14 27.06 -6.91 -2.79
CA GLU A 14 26.52 -7.64 -1.64
C GLU A 14 25.00 -7.80 -1.74
N GLN A 15 24.27 -6.71 -2.03
CA GLN A 15 22.82 -6.76 -2.24
C GLN A 15 22.44 -7.70 -3.38
N LYS A 16 23.17 -7.66 -4.50
CA LYS A 16 22.94 -8.57 -5.63
C LYS A 16 23.14 -10.04 -5.24
N GLN A 17 24.18 -10.35 -4.47
CA GLN A 17 24.44 -11.72 -4.01
C GLN A 17 23.35 -12.21 -3.05
N LEU A 18 22.91 -11.35 -2.13
CA LEU A 18 21.82 -11.67 -1.21
C LEU A 18 20.51 -11.98 -1.96
N LEU A 19 20.12 -11.11 -2.89
CA LEU A 19 18.93 -11.30 -3.72
C LEU A 19 19.03 -12.56 -4.58
N ALA A 20 20.20 -12.85 -5.14
CA ALA A 20 20.43 -14.07 -5.92
C ALA A 20 20.20 -15.33 -5.08
N ARG A 21 20.78 -15.39 -3.88
CA ARG A 21 20.60 -16.53 -2.97
C ARG A 21 19.13 -16.69 -2.55
N ALA A 22 18.46 -15.60 -2.22
CA ALA A 22 17.04 -15.63 -1.84
C ALA A 22 16.15 -16.14 -3.00
N SER A 23 16.41 -15.66 -4.23
CA SER A 23 15.67 -16.10 -5.42
C SER A 23 15.84 -17.59 -5.71
N GLN A 24 17.04 -18.13 -5.51
CA GLN A 24 17.33 -19.56 -5.68
C GLN A 24 16.53 -20.42 -4.70
N ILE A 25 16.47 -20.02 -3.43
CA ILE A 25 15.68 -20.72 -2.40
C ILE A 25 14.19 -20.74 -2.78
N ARG A 26 13.70 -19.65 -3.38
CA ARG A 26 12.31 -19.53 -3.84
C ARG A 26 12.03 -20.15 -5.21
N GLY A 27 13.06 -20.67 -5.90
CA GLY A 27 12.95 -21.24 -7.24
C GLY A 27 12.57 -20.23 -8.32
N ARG A 28 12.97 -18.95 -8.16
CA ARG A 28 12.62 -17.85 -9.09
C ARG A 28 13.88 -17.19 -9.65
N SER A 29 13.72 -16.47 -10.76
CA SER A 29 14.76 -15.58 -11.26
C SER A 29 14.96 -14.41 -10.29
N VAL A 30 16.15 -13.78 -10.31
CA VAL A 30 16.41 -12.59 -9.48
C VAL A 30 15.44 -11.46 -9.82
N SER A 31 15.14 -11.26 -11.10
CA SER A 31 14.19 -10.23 -11.55
C SER A 31 12.77 -10.48 -11.08
N ASP A 32 12.29 -11.74 -11.14
CA ASP A 32 10.94 -12.05 -10.68
C ASP A 32 10.84 -11.92 -9.16
N PHE A 33 11.84 -12.44 -8.43
CA PHE A 33 11.90 -12.32 -6.98
C PHE A 33 11.87 -10.86 -6.52
N VAL A 34 12.68 -10.00 -7.15
CA VAL A 34 12.74 -8.57 -6.81
C VAL A 34 11.43 -7.87 -7.15
N LEU A 35 10.86 -8.11 -8.34
CA LEU A 35 9.63 -7.47 -8.75
C LEU A 35 8.46 -7.84 -7.83
N GLU A 36 8.31 -9.12 -7.50
CA GLU A 36 7.24 -9.59 -6.64
C GLU A 36 7.39 -9.05 -5.22
N SER A 37 8.60 -9.10 -4.65
CA SER A 37 8.86 -8.53 -3.32
C SER A 37 8.56 -7.04 -3.28
N ALA A 38 8.92 -6.29 -4.34
CA ALA A 38 8.64 -4.86 -4.43
C ALA A 38 7.14 -4.56 -4.57
N VAL A 39 6.39 -5.38 -5.32
CA VAL A 39 4.94 -5.24 -5.46
C VAL A 39 4.22 -5.57 -4.15
N GLU A 40 4.66 -6.62 -3.45
CA GLU A 40 4.14 -6.97 -2.13
C GLU A 40 4.36 -5.82 -1.14
N GLU A 41 5.57 -5.28 -1.07
CA GLU A 41 5.88 -4.16 -0.19
C GLU A 41 5.13 -2.88 -0.57
N ALA A 42 5.01 -2.56 -1.87
CA ALA A 42 4.20 -1.43 -2.33
C ALA A 42 2.72 -1.61 -1.95
N THR A 43 2.21 -2.84 -2.02
CA THR A 43 0.84 -3.16 -1.59
C THR A 43 0.68 -2.95 -0.10
N ASN A 44 1.61 -3.45 0.72
CA ASN A 44 1.60 -3.25 2.16
C ASN A 44 1.66 -1.76 2.54
N ALA A 45 2.56 -0.99 1.92
CA ALA A 45 2.67 0.45 2.15
C ALA A 45 1.38 1.22 1.80
N LEU A 46 0.64 0.77 0.77
CA LEU A 46 -0.67 1.33 0.42
C LEU A 46 -1.79 0.85 1.36
N LEU A 47 -1.69 -0.38 1.88
CA LEU A 47 -2.66 -0.98 2.80
C LEU A 47 -2.51 -0.48 4.24
N ASP A 48 -1.33 -0.03 4.66
CA ASP A 48 -1.10 0.63 5.96
C ASP A 48 -2.02 1.85 6.17
N GLN A 49 -2.61 2.40 5.10
CA GLN A 49 -3.61 3.47 5.19
C GLN A 49 -5.05 3.00 5.52
N ARG A 50 -5.29 1.69 5.71
CA ARG A 50 -6.65 1.13 5.87
C ARG A 50 -6.90 0.38 7.18
N VAL A 51 -5.86 0.07 7.95
CA VAL A 51 -6.01 -0.64 9.23
C VAL A 51 -6.00 0.37 10.37
N PHE A 52 -7.20 0.75 10.82
CA PHE A 52 -7.37 1.53 12.04
C PHE A 52 -7.51 0.58 13.22
N VAL A 53 -6.55 0.62 14.13
CA VAL A 53 -6.62 -0.13 15.40
C VAL A 53 -7.30 0.78 16.43
N PHE A 54 -8.43 0.34 16.96
CA PHE A 54 -9.18 1.04 18.01
C PHE A 54 -9.16 0.24 19.31
N SER A 55 -9.16 0.94 20.44
CA SER A 55 -9.66 0.35 21.69
C SER A 55 -11.18 0.15 21.58
N GLU A 56 -11.76 -0.66 22.47
CA GLU A 56 -13.22 -0.88 22.49
C GLU A 56 -13.99 0.45 22.70
N GLU A 57 -13.48 1.31 23.60
CA GLU A 57 -14.04 2.65 23.85
C GLU A 57 -13.96 3.56 22.62
N ASP A 58 -12.82 3.57 21.91
CA ASP A 58 -12.65 4.38 20.70
C ASP A 58 -13.54 3.88 19.55
N TYR A 59 -13.76 2.57 19.48
CA TYR A 59 -14.64 1.96 18.48
C TYR A 59 -16.11 2.35 18.71
N ASP A 60 -16.59 2.32 19.95
CA ASP A 60 -17.96 2.74 20.29
C ASP A 60 -18.18 4.24 20.06
N ALA A 61 -17.19 5.07 20.41
CA ALA A 61 -17.21 6.50 20.12
C ALA A 61 -17.22 6.77 18.60
N PHE A 62 -16.43 6.02 17.84
CA PHE A 62 -16.42 6.08 16.39
C PHE A 62 -17.77 5.72 15.79
N LEU A 63 -18.39 4.60 16.19
CA LEU A 63 -19.71 4.18 15.71
C LEU A 63 -20.80 5.20 16.02
N THR A 64 -20.78 5.76 17.24
CA THR A 64 -21.74 6.80 17.64
C THR A 64 -21.64 8.02 16.71
N ARG A 65 -20.42 8.44 16.39
CA ARG A 65 -20.19 9.58 15.50
C ARG A 65 -20.46 9.27 14.03
N ALA A 66 -20.14 8.06 13.58
CA ALA A 66 -20.33 7.64 12.19
C ALA A 66 -21.82 7.57 11.81
N ASN A 67 -22.69 7.21 12.75
CA ASN A 67 -24.14 7.10 12.53
C ASN A 67 -24.89 8.46 12.51
N ASP A 68 -24.24 9.57 12.88
CA ASP A 68 -24.84 10.91 12.83
C ASP A 68 -24.74 11.51 11.41
N VAL A 69 -25.58 11.00 10.51
CA VAL A 69 -25.59 11.36 9.09
C VAL A 69 -25.86 12.85 8.88
N GLU A 70 -26.69 13.48 9.71
CA GLU A 70 -27.06 14.89 9.57
C GLU A 70 -25.86 15.79 9.88
N LYS A 71 -25.16 15.53 10.99
CA LYS A 71 -23.98 16.30 11.38
C LYS A 71 -22.78 16.09 10.44
N ASN A 72 -22.69 14.93 9.80
CA ASN A 72 -21.58 14.59 8.91
C ASN A 72 -21.77 15.09 7.47
N ARG A 73 -22.99 15.44 7.06
CA ARG A 73 -23.34 15.78 5.66
C ARG A 73 -22.51 16.93 5.08
N GLU A 74 -22.40 18.05 5.80
CA GLU A 74 -21.69 19.25 5.32
C GLU A 74 -20.18 19.00 5.19
N VAL A 75 -19.60 18.28 6.15
CA VAL A 75 -18.17 17.95 6.16
C VAL A 75 -17.83 16.97 5.03
N ILE A 76 -18.65 15.94 4.81
CA ILE A 76 -18.45 14.97 3.73
C ILE A 76 -18.53 15.66 2.36
N ALA A 77 -19.50 16.57 2.16
CA ALA A 77 -19.61 17.34 0.93
C ALA A 77 -18.35 18.19 0.65
N GLY A 78 -17.74 18.76 1.71
CA GLY A 78 -16.47 19.46 1.61
C GLY A 78 -15.31 18.56 1.16
N ILE A 79 -15.19 17.36 1.74
CA ILE A 79 -14.13 16.39 1.41
C ILE A 79 -14.25 15.91 -0.04
N LEU A 80 -15.46 15.58 -0.50
CA LEU A 80 -15.70 15.07 -1.85
C LEU A 80 -15.46 16.12 -2.96
N ASN A 81 -15.44 17.41 -2.61
CA ASN A 81 -15.13 18.49 -3.55
C ASN A 81 -13.62 18.74 -3.72
N VAL A 82 -12.76 18.10 -2.94
CA VAL A 82 -11.31 18.21 -3.09
C VAL A 82 -10.86 17.31 -4.23
N LYS A 83 -10.09 17.86 -5.18
CA LYS A 83 -9.51 17.08 -6.29
C LYS A 83 -8.61 15.97 -5.72
N SER A 84 -8.79 14.75 -6.21
CA SER A 84 -8.04 13.63 -5.66
C SER A 84 -6.55 13.70 -6.08
N PRO A 85 -5.61 13.31 -5.21
CA PRO A 85 -4.16 13.38 -5.48
C PRO A 85 -3.67 12.62 -6.73
N TRP A 86 -4.46 11.65 -7.22
CA TRP A 86 -4.13 10.81 -8.38
C TRP A 86 -4.82 11.25 -9.68
N GLU A 87 -5.59 12.34 -9.66
CA GLU A 87 -6.20 12.95 -10.87
C GLU A 87 -5.26 13.97 -11.54
N GLY A 88 -3.95 13.79 -11.35
CA GLY A 88 -2.87 14.56 -11.98
C GLY A 88 -2.54 14.07 -13.37
#